data_AF-A0A090QMT6-F1
#
_entry.id   AF-A0A090QMT6-F1
#
_cell.length_a   1.000
_cell.length_b   1.000
_cell.length_c   1.000
_cell.angle_alpha   90.00
_cell.angle_beta   90.00
_cell.angle_gamma   90.00
#
_symmetry.space_group_name_H-M   'P 1'
#
loop_
_entity.id
_entity.type
_entity.pdbx_description
1 polymer ?
#
loop_
_entity_poly.entity_id
_entity_poly.type
_entity_poly.pdbx_seq_one_letter_code
_entity_poly.pdbx_strand_id
1 'polypeptide(L)'
;MRAFVLRARSAPTNSQQLLASVGQEAHTEILAHTLMNTIFVAQSHREDVVVHLVLESTQDYSRTITFTANDLTNVGGFHEQALLEKVVRALDMSVGMGKEQTRQVEPGITVRTISFEKLVVELADDYQIYMMDKKASRSVVRNLKATAASC
;
A
#
# COMPACT_ATOMS: atom_id res chain seq x y z
N MET A 1 0.39 4.20 16.00
CA MET A 1 0.64 3.58 14.69
C MET A 1 -0.66 3.46 13.91
N ARG A 2 -0.65 3.87 12.63
CA ARG A 2 -1.79 3.81 11.72
C ARG A 2 -1.37 3.02 10.49
N ALA A 3 -2.04 1.92 10.23
CA ALA A 3 -1.86 1.16 9.00
C ALA A 3 -3.00 1.48 8.03
N PHE A 4 -2.73 1.34 6.73
CA PHE A 4 -3.74 1.40 5.68
C PHE A 4 -3.48 0.27 4.71
N VAL A 5 -4.54 -0.42 4.29
CA VAL A 5 -4.46 -1.45 3.24
C VAL A 5 -5.31 -1.02 2.05
N LEU A 6 -4.67 -0.86 0.88
CA LEU A 6 -5.35 -0.70 -0.39
C LEU A 6 -5.31 -2.01 -1.17
N ARG A 7 -6.45 -2.68 -1.28
CA ARG A 7 -6.61 -3.86 -2.13
C ARG A 7 -6.92 -3.44 -3.57
N ALA A 8 -5.88 -3.31 -4.40
CA ALA A 8 -5.97 -2.90 -5.79
C ALA A 8 -6.13 -4.12 -6.71
N ARG A 9 -7.37 -4.66 -6.77
CA ARG A 9 -7.66 -5.93 -7.47
C ARG A 9 -7.27 -5.92 -8.96
N SER A 10 -7.54 -4.80 -9.64
CA SER A 10 -7.27 -4.64 -11.06
C SER A 10 -5.84 -4.19 -11.37
N ALA A 11 -5.04 -3.82 -10.35
CA ALA A 11 -3.69 -3.31 -10.58
C ALA A 11 -2.73 -4.46 -10.94
N PRO A 12 -2.02 -4.36 -12.08
CA PRO A 12 -1.13 -5.41 -12.56
C PRO A 12 0.14 -5.50 -11.71
N THR A 13 0.65 -6.72 -11.53
CA THR A 13 1.94 -6.99 -10.88
C THR A 13 3.14 -6.87 -11.83
N ASN A 14 2.89 -6.63 -13.13
CA ASN A 14 3.92 -6.28 -14.10
C ASN A 14 4.13 -4.75 -14.12
N SER A 15 5.38 -4.31 -13.97
CA SER A 15 5.75 -2.90 -13.87
C SER A 15 5.37 -2.06 -15.09
N GLN A 16 5.60 -2.57 -16.29
CA GLN A 16 5.28 -1.86 -17.54
C GLN A 16 3.77 -1.74 -17.74
N GLN A 17 3.03 -2.81 -17.46
CA GLN A 17 1.56 -2.77 -17.49
C GLN A 17 1.00 -1.82 -16.45
N LEU A 18 1.62 -1.71 -15.27
CA LEU A 18 1.18 -0.79 -14.21
C LEU A 18 1.27 0.67 -14.67
N LEU A 19 2.37 1.06 -15.31
CA LEU A 19 2.54 2.40 -15.87
C LEU A 19 1.59 2.65 -17.04
N ALA A 20 1.41 1.68 -17.93
CA ALA A 20 0.49 1.79 -19.06
C ALA A 20 -0.99 1.91 -18.62
N SER A 21 -1.31 1.53 -17.38
CA SER A 21 -2.67 1.54 -16.83
C SER A 21 -3.08 2.86 -16.19
N VAL A 22 -2.20 3.88 -16.18
CA VAL A 22 -2.51 5.21 -15.65
C VAL A 22 -3.58 5.87 -16.53
N GLY A 23 -4.67 6.32 -15.91
CA GLY A 23 -5.83 6.91 -16.58
C GLY A 23 -6.64 5.92 -17.43
N GLN A 24 -6.34 4.61 -17.35
CA GLN A 24 -7.06 3.53 -18.01
C GLN A 24 -7.99 2.81 -17.01
N GLU A 25 -8.63 1.71 -17.42
CA GLU A 25 -9.63 1.00 -16.62
C GLU A 25 -9.17 0.59 -15.21
N ALA A 26 -7.88 0.27 -15.03
CA ALA A 26 -7.33 -0.11 -13.72
C ALA A 26 -6.97 1.08 -12.82
N HIS A 27 -6.96 2.31 -13.35
CA HIS A 27 -6.74 3.56 -12.63
C HIS A 27 -5.55 3.51 -11.65
N THR A 28 -4.38 3.09 -12.12
CA THR A 28 -3.21 2.86 -11.23
C THR A 28 -2.68 4.13 -10.55
N GLU A 29 -3.07 5.32 -11.00
CA GLU A 29 -2.84 6.61 -10.35
C GLU A 29 -3.33 6.66 -8.89
N ILE A 30 -4.37 5.88 -8.53
CA ILE A 30 -4.89 5.86 -7.16
C ILE A 30 -3.87 5.32 -6.16
N LEU A 31 -2.91 4.49 -6.60
CA LEU A 31 -1.84 3.98 -5.75
C LEU A 31 -0.96 5.14 -5.25
N ALA A 32 -0.55 6.02 -6.16
CA ALA A 32 0.23 7.20 -5.83
C ALA A 32 -0.58 8.19 -4.98
N HIS A 33 -1.84 8.45 -5.31
CA HIS A 33 -2.68 9.32 -4.49
C HIS A 33 -2.90 8.78 -3.08
N THR A 34 -2.99 7.45 -2.93
CA THR A 34 -3.08 6.81 -1.61
C THR A 34 -1.80 7.06 -0.83
N LEU A 35 -0.62 6.78 -1.40
CA LEU A 35 0.67 7.05 -0.76
C LEU A 35 0.81 8.53 -0.41
N MET A 36 0.49 9.43 -1.34
CA MET A 36 0.56 10.88 -1.15
C MET A 36 -0.25 11.32 0.08
N ASN A 37 -1.53 10.94 0.14
CA ASN A 37 -2.45 11.42 1.18
C ASN A 37 -2.25 10.75 2.55
N THR A 38 -1.75 9.51 2.54
CA THR A 38 -1.51 8.76 3.78
C THR A 38 -0.17 9.14 4.41
N ILE A 39 0.88 9.37 3.62
CA ILE A 39 2.23 9.58 4.13
C ILE A 39 2.57 11.08 4.24
N PHE A 40 2.20 11.92 3.27
CA PHE A 40 2.71 13.29 3.22
C PHE A 40 1.75 14.33 3.80
N VAL A 41 2.34 15.38 4.36
CA VAL A 41 1.67 16.62 4.77
C VAL A 41 2.46 17.81 4.22
N ALA A 42 1.89 19.01 4.25
CA ALA A 42 2.50 20.17 3.58
C ALA A 42 3.95 20.47 4.03
N GLN A 43 4.31 20.19 5.28
CA GLN A 43 5.61 20.53 5.86
C GLN A 43 6.52 19.31 6.15
N SER A 44 6.03 18.08 5.99
CA SER A 44 6.77 16.85 6.37
C SER A 44 6.07 15.59 5.84
N HIS A 45 6.48 14.42 6.33
CA HIS A 45 5.68 13.21 6.31
C HIS A 45 5.07 12.93 7.70
N ARG A 46 4.03 12.10 7.74
CA ARG A 46 3.45 11.59 8.99
C ARG A 46 4.40 10.54 9.57
N GLU A 47 4.56 10.59 10.89
CA GLU A 47 5.20 9.52 11.65
C GLU A 47 4.19 8.39 11.94
N ASP A 48 4.72 7.20 12.18
CA ASP A 48 3.99 5.99 12.59
C ASP A 48 2.86 5.60 11.62
N VAL A 49 3.07 5.84 10.32
CA VAL A 49 2.17 5.41 9.24
C VAL A 49 2.81 4.26 8.46
N VAL A 50 2.02 3.21 8.25
CA VAL A 50 2.35 2.09 7.36
C VAL A 50 1.28 1.98 6.28
N VAL A 51 1.67 1.79 5.04
CA VAL A 51 0.75 1.63 3.90
C VAL A 51 1.07 0.34 3.17
N HIS A 52 0.08 -0.53 3.03
CA HIS A 52 0.17 -1.76 2.26
C HIS A 52 -0.64 -1.62 0.97
N LEU A 53 0.05 -1.68 -0.17
CA LEU A 53 -0.57 -1.77 -1.49
C LEU A 53 -0.60 -3.24 -1.91
N VAL A 54 -1.78 -3.83 -2.07
CA VAL A 54 -1.94 -5.22 -2.50
C VAL A 54 -2.41 -5.25 -3.95
N LEU A 55 -1.53 -5.63 -4.86
CA LEU A 55 -1.77 -5.72 -6.30
C LEU A 55 -2.08 -7.18 -6.67
N GLU A 56 -3.24 -7.42 -7.29
CA GLU A 56 -3.77 -8.78 -7.50
C GLU A 56 -3.97 -9.19 -8.96
N SER A 57 -3.81 -8.28 -9.94
CA SER A 57 -3.85 -8.68 -11.36
C SER A 57 -2.49 -9.30 -11.71
N THR A 58 -2.43 -10.63 -11.64
CA THR A 58 -1.17 -11.38 -11.67
C THR A 58 -1.33 -12.74 -12.34
N GLN A 59 -0.22 -13.33 -12.78
CA GLN A 59 -0.18 -14.70 -13.32
C GLN A 59 0.23 -15.74 -12.26
N ASP A 60 0.81 -15.29 -11.14
CA ASP A 60 1.37 -16.14 -10.08
C ASP A 60 0.75 -15.83 -8.69
N TYR A 61 1.39 -14.93 -7.95
CA TYR A 61 1.03 -14.49 -6.60
C TYR A 61 0.74 -12.98 -6.62
N SER A 62 -0.10 -12.50 -5.72
CA SER A 62 -0.24 -11.05 -5.49
C SER A 62 1.07 -10.46 -5.00
N ARG A 63 1.26 -9.15 -5.21
CA ARG A 63 2.38 -8.39 -4.63
C ARG A 63 1.83 -7.43 -3.58
N THR A 64 2.26 -7.63 -2.34
CA THR A 64 2.01 -6.69 -1.24
C THR A 64 3.25 -5.82 -1.08
N ILE A 65 3.14 -4.54 -1.46
CA ILE A 65 4.20 -3.56 -1.30
C ILE A 65 3.90 -2.75 -0.05
N THR A 66 4.83 -2.71 0.90
CA THR A 66 4.67 -2.01 2.17
C THR A 66 5.59 -0.79 2.22
N PHE A 67 5.02 0.36 2.57
CA PHE A 67 5.71 1.61 2.82
C PHE A 67 5.62 1.94 4.31
N THR A 68 6.76 2.09 4.98
CA THR A 68 6.87 2.47 6.40
C THR A 68 7.40 3.89 6.49
N ALA A 69 6.54 4.85 6.85
CA ALA A 69 6.84 6.28 6.74
C ALA A 69 8.07 6.73 7.54
N ASN A 70 8.31 6.13 8.72
CA ASN A 70 9.45 6.47 9.58
C ASN A 70 10.81 6.13 8.94
N ASP A 71 10.83 5.15 8.03
CA ASP A 71 12.06 4.64 7.41
C ASP A 71 12.25 5.14 5.98
N LEU A 72 11.26 5.84 5.42
CA LEU A 72 11.32 6.34 4.05
C LEU A 72 12.39 7.42 3.93
N THR A 73 13.29 7.21 2.97
CA THR A 73 14.31 8.18 2.61
C THR A 73 14.32 8.36 1.10
N ASN A 74 14.74 9.55 0.62
CA ASN A 74 14.97 9.81 -0.81
C ASN A 74 13.80 9.40 -1.73
N VAL A 75 12.57 9.81 -1.39
CA VAL A 75 11.37 9.46 -2.17
C VAL A 75 11.35 10.14 -3.55
N GLY A 76 12.12 11.21 -3.75
CA GLY A 76 12.24 11.93 -5.03
C GLY A 76 11.13 12.94 -5.31
N GLY A 77 10.08 12.93 -4.50
CA GLY A 77 8.93 13.83 -4.58
C GLY A 77 7.67 13.13 -4.09
N PHE A 78 6.56 13.87 -3.96
CA PHE A 78 5.25 13.31 -3.63
C PHE A 78 4.25 13.43 -4.80
N HIS A 79 4.72 13.82 -5.98
CA HIS A 79 3.92 13.80 -7.20
C HIS A 79 3.73 12.36 -7.71
N GLU A 80 2.69 12.16 -8.52
CA GLU A 80 2.25 10.84 -8.98
C GLU A 80 3.39 9.98 -9.55
N GLN A 81 4.15 10.54 -10.50
CA GLN A 81 5.25 9.83 -11.15
C GLN A 81 6.30 9.29 -10.16
N ALA A 82 6.79 10.10 -9.21
CA ALA A 82 7.83 9.67 -8.27
C ALA A 82 7.35 8.53 -7.36
N LEU A 83 6.07 8.57 -6.95
CA LEU A 83 5.48 7.53 -6.12
C LEU A 83 5.23 6.24 -6.92
N LEU A 84 4.76 6.34 -8.15
CA LEU A 84 4.62 5.16 -9.04
C LEU A 84 5.97 4.52 -9.38
N GLU A 85 7.04 5.31 -9.53
CA GLU A 85 8.39 4.78 -9.73
C GLU A 85 8.86 3.89 -8.57
N LYS A 86 8.49 4.22 -7.33
CA LYS A 86 8.77 3.36 -6.16
C LYS A 86 7.98 2.04 -6.22
N VAL A 87 6.71 2.09 -6.64
CA VAL A 87 5.88 0.90 -6.84
C VAL A 87 6.46 0.02 -7.95
N VAL A 88 6.83 0.61 -9.08
CA VAL A 88 7.47 -0.06 -10.22
C VAL A 88 8.76 -0.77 -9.79
N ARG A 89 9.63 -0.07 -9.07
CA ARG A 89 10.88 -0.67 -8.56
C ARG A 89 10.61 -1.86 -7.64
N ALA A 90 9.61 -1.76 -6.77
CA ALA A 90 9.22 -2.88 -5.92
C ALA A 90 8.69 -4.08 -6.72
N LEU A 91 7.94 -3.83 -7.80
CA LEU A 91 7.49 -4.88 -8.72
C LEU A 91 8.65 -5.54 -9.47
N ASP A 92 9.58 -4.76 -10.02
CA ASP A 92 10.77 -5.27 -10.70
C ASP A 92 11.62 -6.13 -9.76
N MET A 93 11.80 -5.68 -8.52
CA MET A 93 12.48 -6.44 -7.49
C MET A 93 11.73 -7.70 -7.05
N SER A 94 10.44 -7.83 -7.36
CA SER A 94 9.63 -8.99 -7.00
C SER A 94 9.63 -10.11 -8.05
N VAL A 95 10.26 -9.88 -9.20
CA VAL A 95 10.32 -10.87 -10.29
C VAL A 95 11.02 -12.13 -9.79
N GLY A 96 10.39 -13.28 -10.07
CA GLY A 96 10.89 -14.60 -9.66
C GLY A 96 10.74 -14.91 -8.16
N MET A 97 10.00 -14.10 -7.39
CA MET A 97 9.68 -14.46 -6.00
C MET A 97 8.73 -15.66 -5.95
N GLY A 98 9.07 -16.65 -5.14
CA GLY A 98 8.19 -17.76 -4.77
C GLY A 98 7.12 -17.33 -3.77
N LYS A 99 6.21 -18.25 -3.41
CA LYS A 99 5.15 -18.02 -2.42
C LYS A 99 5.74 -17.60 -1.06
N GLU A 100 5.11 -16.62 -0.39
CA GLU A 100 5.45 -16.17 0.97
C GLU A 100 6.88 -15.66 1.16
N GLN A 101 7.49 -15.15 0.09
CA GLN A 101 8.79 -14.51 0.15
C GLN A 101 8.65 -13.02 0.48
N THR A 102 9.73 -12.46 1.03
CA THR A 102 9.87 -11.03 1.32
C THR A 102 11.19 -10.54 0.74
N ARG A 103 11.19 -9.37 0.11
CA ARG A 103 12.41 -8.66 -0.34
C ARG A 103 12.39 -7.22 0.16
N GLN A 104 13.53 -6.77 0.69
CA GLN A 104 13.76 -5.36 0.95
C GLN A 104 14.03 -4.66 -0.39
N VAL A 105 13.33 -3.56 -0.65
CA VAL A 105 13.47 -2.80 -1.90
C VAL A 105 14.35 -1.58 -1.66
N GLU A 106 13.99 -0.76 -0.68
CA GLU A 106 14.66 0.47 -0.26
C GLU A 106 14.39 0.71 1.25
N PRO A 107 15.07 1.64 1.95
CA PRO A 107 14.68 2.02 3.30
C PRO A 107 13.18 2.39 3.35
N GLY A 108 12.44 1.71 4.23
CA GLY A 108 11.00 1.87 4.37
C GLY A 108 10.14 1.27 3.26
N ILE A 109 10.70 0.51 2.31
CA ILE A 109 9.92 -0.15 1.24
C ILE A 109 10.26 -1.64 1.17
N THR A 110 9.24 -2.49 1.31
CA THR A 110 9.35 -3.94 1.12
C THR A 110 8.32 -4.46 0.13
N VAL A 111 8.60 -5.62 -0.48
CA VAL A 111 7.64 -6.35 -1.30
C VAL A 111 7.53 -7.80 -0.83
N ARG A 112 6.29 -8.30 -0.76
CA ARG A 112 5.95 -9.65 -0.30
C ARG A 112 5.00 -10.35 -1.27
N THR A 113 5.16 -11.66 -1.43
CA THR A 113 4.26 -12.54 -2.18
C THR A 113 3.25 -13.22 -1.24
N ILE A 114 2.46 -12.40 -0.54
CA ILE A 114 1.37 -12.84 0.35
C ILE A 114 0.01 -12.36 -0.19
N SER A 115 -1.04 -13.11 0.10
CA SER A 115 -2.42 -12.73 -0.24
C SER A 115 -2.95 -11.63 0.68
N PHE A 116 -3.97 -10.92 0.21
CA PHE A 116 -4.71 -9.94 1.02
C PHE A 116 -5.24 -10.56 2.31
N GLU A 117 -5.86 -11.75 2.21
CA GLU A 117 -6.47 -12.41 3.36
C GLU A 117 -5.43 -12.79 4.42
N LYS A 118 -4.25 -13.27 3.98
CA LYS A 118 -3.15 -13.58 4.91
C LYS A 118 -2.59 -12.31 5.55
N LEU A 119 -2.42 -11.23 4.78
CA LEU A 119 -2.00 -9.93 5.30
C LEU A 119 -2.97 -9.42 6.38
N VAL A 120 -4.28 -9.48 6.14
CA VAL A 120 -5.28 -9.01 7.12
C VAL A 120 -5.25 -9.82 8.40
N VAL A 121 -5.02 -11.14 8.32
CA VAL A 121 -4.85 -11.98 9.51
C VAL A 121 -3.60 -11.57 10.29
N GLU A 122 -2.46 -11.38 9.62
CA GLU A 122 -1.23 -10.90 10.28
C GLU A 122 -1.44 -9.51 10.93
N LEU A 123 -2.14 -8.60 10.26
CA LEU A 123 -2.41 -7.27 10.81
C LEU A 123 -3.40 -7.30 11.98
N ALA A 124 -4.32 -8.25 12.04
CA ALA A 124 -5.30 -8.35 13.11
C ALA A 124 -4.69 -8.70 14.48
N ASP A 125 -3.45 -9.22 14.50
CA ASP A 125 -2.72 -9.51 15.74
C ASP A 125 -2.31 -8.21 16.47
N ASP A 126 -1.97 -7.15 15.72
CA ASP A 126 -1.43 -5.90 16.25
C ASP A 126 -2.37 -4.69 16.08
N TYR A 127 -3.32 -4.76 15.13
CA TYR A 127 -4.19 -3.65 14.77
C TYR A 127 -5.66 -3.98 14.93
N GLN A 128 -6.42 -3.00 15.43
CA GLN A 128 -7.86 -3.02 15.27
C GLN A 128 -8.21 -2.75 13.80
N ILE A 129 -8.78 -3.74 13.12
CA ILE A 129 -9.15 -3.68 11.70
C ILE A 129 -10.49 -2.97 11.52
N TYR A 130 -10.53 -2.01 10.59
CA TYR A 130 -11.70 -1.32 10.10
C TYR A 130 -11.85 -1.52 8.59
N MET A 131 -13.11 -1.49 8.11
CA MET A 131 -13.41 -1.59 6.68
C MET A 131 -14.43 -0.53 6.29
N MET A 132 -14.26 0.03 5.09
CA MET A 132 -15.20 0.99 4.54
C MET A 132 -16.46 0.27 4.02
N ASP A 133 -17.60 0.50 4.67
CA ASP A 133 -18.92 0.02 4.23
C ASP A 133 -19.89 1.20 4.10
N LYS A 134 -20.59 1.29 2.96
CA LYS A 134 -21.61 2.34 2.71
C LYS A 134 -22.77 2.28 3.70
N LYS A 135 -23.04 1.13 4.31
CA LYS A 135 -24.09 0.90 5.31
C LYS A 135 -23.66 1.31 6.72
N ALA A 136 -22.37 1.55 6.96
CA ALA A 136 -21.89 1.96 8.28
C ALA A 136 -22.43 3.36 8.63
N SER A 137 -22.84 3.56 9.89
CA SER A 137 -23.35 4.87 10.32
C SER A 137 -22.23 5.91 10.34
N ARG A 138 -22.50 7.13 9.88
CA ARG A 138 -21.54 8.26 9.90
C ARG A 138 -20.97 8.56 11.29
N SER A 139 -21.69 8.19 12.35
CA SER A 139 -21.24 8.30 13.74
C SER A 139 -20.05 7.41 14.06
N VAL A 140 -19.84 6.29 13.36
CA VAL A 140 -18.73 5.36 13.63
C VAL A 140 -17.39 6.01 13.38
N VAL A 141 -17.21 6.71 12.25
CA VAL A 141 -15.94 7.38 11.91
C VAL A 141 -15.66 8.60 12.82
N ARG A 142 -16.69 9.36 13.18
CA ARG A 142 -16.53 10.56 14.03
C ARG A 142 -16.30 10.23 15.51
N ASN A 143 -16.85 9.12 15.98
CA ASN A 143 -16.72 8.67 17.36
C ASN A 143 -15.71 7.53 17.53
N LEU A 144 -14.94 7.24 16.47
CA LEU A 144 -13.90 6.25 16.47
C LEU A 144 -12.83 6.71 17.46
N LYS A 145 -12.85 6.13 18.67
CA LYS A 145 -11.82 6.36 19.68
C LYS A 145 -10.57 5.64 19.19
N ALA A 146 -9.79 6.32 18.35
CA ALA A 146 -8.48 5.85 17.89
C ALA A 146 -7.46 5.95 19.04
N THR A 147 -7.65 5.12 20.07
CA THR A 147 -6.74 5.02 21.22
C THR A 147 -5.81 3.81 21.14
N ALA A 148 -6.02 2.93 20.14
CA ALA A 148 -5.18 1.76 19.83
C ALA A 148 -4.62 1.85 18.40
N ALA A 149 -3.63 1.01 18.06
CA ALA A 149 -3.16 0.87 16.69
C ALA A 149 -4.31 0.43 15.78
N SER A 150 -4.53 1.16 14.69
CA SER A 150 -5.69 0.98 13.80
C SER A 150 -5.25 0.71 12.36
N CYS A 151 -5.96 -0.18 11.68
CA CYS A 151 -5.80 -0.48 10.26
C CYS A 151 -7.12 -0.33 9.50
#